data_AF-A0A9X2GGN9-F1
#
_entry.id   AF-A0A9X2GGN9-F1
#
_cell.length_a   1.000
_cell.length_b   1.000
_cell.length_c   1.000
_cell.angle_alpha   90.00
_cell.angle_beta   90.00
_cell.angle_gamma   90.00
#
_symmetry.space_group_name_H-M   'P 1'
#
loop_
_entity.id
_entity.type
_entity.pdbx_description
1 polymer ?
#
loop_
_entity_poly.entity_id
_entity_poly.type
_entity_poly.pdbx_seq_one_letter_code
_entity_poly.pdbx_strand_id
1 'polypeptide(L)'
;MTIVFVHGVPVTSAVWTPVISELPTSQQQDVVRLSPPGFGAALPAGFGATFLDYRDWLIDELSQLRTPVDLVGHDFGGGYVLEVAMARPDLVRSWTSDTIGGYEPDFSWHEIAKTWQTPEDGERHIEETFSGDAAERTARMISWGIPEPAAGQVALGQGPEMGRAILSLYRSVPENTLAERGRRLPAAAARPGLVPVATDDLTAGSVALRHRAARRAGARAVDLDGLGHWWMLQDPARSARMLSDFWNSL
;
A
#
# COMPACT_ATOMS: atom_id res chain seq x y z
N MET A 1 -3.63 -9.44 19.09
CA MET A 1 -4.54 -8.50 18.42
C MET A 1 -4.38 -8.74 16.94
N THR A 2 -5.45 -8.90 16.14
CA THR A 2 -5.30 -9.22 14.72
C THR A 2 -4.59 -8.08 13.99
N ILE A 3 -3.54 -8.41 13.23
CA ILE A 3 -2.74 -7.45 12.45
C ILE A 3 -2.99 -7.75 10.97
N VAL A 4 -3.58 -6.81 10.25
CA VAL A 4 -3.97 -6.97 8.86
C VAL A 4 -2.98 -6.21 7.97
N PHE A 5 -2.34 -6.91 7.04
CA PHE A 5 -1.46 -6.31 6.03
C PHE A 5 -2.13 -6.30 4.67
N VAL A 6 -2.13 -5.14 3.99
CA VAL A 6 -2.69 -4.94 2.65
C VAL A 6 -1.64 -4.31 1.75
N HIS A 7 -1.26 -5.00 0.69
CA HIS A 7 -0.27 -4.50 -0.27
C HIS A 7 -0.91 -3.63 -1.36
N GLY A 8 -0.07 -2.93 -2.12
CA GLY A 8 -0.46 -2.17 -3.32
C GLY A 8 0.06 -2.80 -4.61
N VAL A 9 0.50 -1.94 -5.53
CA VAL A 9 0.84 -2.23 -6.92
C VAL A 9 2.36 -2.26 -7.13
N PRO A 10 2.90 -3.08 -8.05
CA PRO A 10 2.29 -4.20 -8.79
C PRO A 10 2.60 -5.53 -8.11
N VAL A 11 2.39 -5.60 -6.80
CA VAL A 11 2.92 -6.67 -5.96
C VAL A 11 1.81 -7.59 -5.45
N THR A 12 2.22 -8.65 -4.75
CA THR A 12 1.34 -9.58 -4.04
C THR A 12 1.64 -9.54 -2.54
N SER A 13 0.87 -10.27 -1.73
CA SER A 13 1.09 -10.39 -0.29
C SER A 13 2.47 -10.96 0.11
N ALA A 14 3.25 -11.48 -0.86
CA ALA A 14 4.62 -11.92 -0.67
C ALA A 14 5.54 -10.82 -0.12
N VAL A 15 5.28 -9.54 -0.45
CA VAL A 15 6.10 -8.39 0.01
C VAL A 15 6.14 -8.24 1.53
N TRP A 16 5.13 -8.75 2.22
CA TRP A 16 5.07 -8.68 3.68
C TRP A 16 5.86 -9.78 4.39
N THR A 17 6.27 -10.83 3.66
CA THR A 17 6.90 -12.01 4.27
C THR A 17 8.13 -11.65 5.10
N PRO A 18 9.10 -10.85 4.59
CA PRO A 18 10.30 -10.55 5.37
C PRO A 18 10.00 -9.77 6.66
N VAL A 19 9.16 -8.72 6.60
CA VAL A 19 8.85 -7.93 7.81
C VAL A 19 8.04 -8.74 8.82
N ILE A 20 7.12 -9.61 8.37
CA ILE A 20 6.37 -10.49 9.27
C ILE A 20 7.31 -11.47 9.97
N SER A 21 8.30 -12.03 9.26
CA SER A 21 9.28 -12.95 9.86
C SER A 21 10.13 -12.31 10.96
N GLU A 22 10.28 -10.98 10.94
CA GLU A 22 11.01 -10.21 11.96
C GLU A 22 10.14 -9.78 13.15
N LEU A 23 8.80 -9.95 13.07
CA LEU A 23 7.92 -9.66 14.21
C LEU A 23 8.11 -10.69 15.33
N PRO A 24 7.82 -10.33 16.60
CA PRO A 24 7.72 -11.30 17.69
C PRO A 24 6.78 -12.46 17.33
N THR A 25 7.14 -13.70 17.70
CA THR A 25 6.37 -14.90 17.34
C THR A 25 4.89 -14.83 17.74
N SER A 26 4.59 -14.17 18.88
CA SER A 26 3.20 -13.95 19.32
C SER A 26 2.41 -13.06 18.37
N GLN A 27 3.03 -12.05 17.77
CA GLN A 27 2.40 -11.18 16.78
C GLN A 27 2.25 -11.89 15.43
N GLN A 28 3.22 -12.71 15.02
CA GLN A 28 3.15 -13.46 13.77
C GLN A 28 1.89 -14.35 13.69
N GLN A 29 1.47 -14.93 14.81
CA GLN A 29 0.28 -15.79 14.89
C GLN A 29 -1.05 -15.03 14.69
N ASP A 30 -1.04 -13.71 14.89
CA ASP A 30 -2.20 -12.85 14.75
C ASP A 30 -2.27 -12.15 13.37
N VAL A 31 -1.32 -12.43 12.47
CA VAL A 31 -1.23 -11.78 11.16
C VAL A 31 -2.22 -12.35 10.15
N VAL A 32 -2.94 -11.45 9.48
CA VAL A 32 -3.72 -11.72 8.28
C VAL A 32 -3.14 -10.89 7.13
N ARG A 33 -2.91 -11.52 5.98
CA ARG A 33 -2.50 -10.84 4.75
C ARG A 33 -3.68 -10.83 3.79
N LEU A 34 -4.21 -9.65 3.46
CA LEU A 34 -5.26 -9.51 2.47
C LEU A 34 -4.65 -9.13 1.11
N SER A 35 -5.14 -9.79 0.07
CA SER A 35 -4.75 -9.54 -1.31
C SER A 35 -5.90 -8.83 -2.03
N PRO A 36 -5.74 -7.56 -2.47
CA PRO A 36 -6.77 -6.87 -3.23
C PRO A 36 -7.14 -7.62 -4.51
N PRO A 37 -8.43 -7.61 -4.93
CA PRO A 37 -8.87 -8.22 -6.19
C PRO A 37 -8.02 -7.83 -7.40
N GLY A 38 -7.47 -8.80 -8.12
CA GLY A 38 -6.56 -8.59 -9.25
C GLY A 38 -5.07 -8.46 -8.87
N PHE A 39 -4.74 -8.42 -7.58
CA PHE A 39 -3.36 -8.31 -7.09
C PHE A 39 -2.98 -9.53 -6.24
N GLY A 40 -2.59 -10.64 -6.90
CA GLY A 40 -2.34 -11.91 -6.21
C GLY A 40 -3.60 -12.64 -5.72
N ALA A 41 -4.79 -12.11 -6.05
CA ALA A 41 -6.09 -12.73 -5.90
C ALA A 41 -6.88 -12.59 -7.21
N ALA A 42 -7.84 -13.48 -7.45
CA ALA A 42 -8.69 -13.41 -8.62
C ALA A 42 -9.43 -12.06 -8.69
N LEU A 43 -9.59 -11.52 -9.90
CA LEU A 43 -10.39 -10.32 -10.13
C LEU A 43 -11.85 -10.73 -10.41
N PRO A 44 -12.82 -10.48 -9.49
CA PRO A 44 -14.20 -10.88 -9.70
C PRO A 44 -14.83 -10.21 -10.91
N ALA A 45 -15.71 -10.94 -11.61
CA ALA A 45 -16.48 -10.37 -12.71
C ALA A 45 -17.31 -9.19 -12.23
N GLY A 46 -17.23 -8.06 -12.93
CA GLY A 46 -17.95 -6.83 -12.58
C GLY A 46 -17.30 -5.98 -11.47
N PHE A 47 -16.17 -6.41 -10.90
CA PHE A 47 -15.41 -5.56 -9.99
C PHE A 47 -14.75 -4.42 -10.76
N GLY A 48 -15.08 -3.17 -10.42
CA GLY A 48 -14.64 -1.99 -11.18
C GLY A 48 -13.14 -1.69 -11.07
N ALA A 49 -12.49 -2.18 -10.02
CA ALA A 49 -11.08 -1.91 -9.70
C ALA A 49 -10.75 -0.41 -9.60
N THR A 50 -11.71 0.40 -9.14
CA THR A 50 -11.45 1.80 -8.79
C THR A 50 -10.88 1.92 -7.38
N PHE A 51 -10.25 3.06 -7.08
CA PHE A 51 -9.73 3.35 -5.74
C PHE A 51 -10.79 3.19 -4.64
N LEU A 52 -12.05 3.52 -4.94
CA LEU A 52 -13.16 3.34 -4.01
C LEU A 52 -13.66 1.90 -3.92
N ASP A 53 -13.67 1.15 -5.02
CA ASP A 53 -14.04 -0.26 -4.98
C ASP A 53 -13.09 -1.03 -4.05
N TYR A 54 -11.80 -0.68 -4.05
CA TYR A 54 -10.83 -1.28 -3.13
C TYR A 54 -10.98 -0.81 -1.69
N ARG A 55 -11.38 0.45 -1.43
CA ARG A 55 -11.79 0.88 -0.08
C ARG A 55 -12.97 0.04 0.41
N ASP A 56 -14.01 -0.08 -0.40
CA ASP A 56 -15.25 -0.78 -0.01
C ASP A 56 -15.00 -2.28 0.19
N TRP A 57 -14.22 -2.89 -0.70
CA TRP A 57 -13.71 -4.24 -0.51
C TRP A 57 -12.96 -4.41 0.83
N LEU A 58 -12.04 -3.50 1.17
CA LEU A 58 -11.29 -3.61 2.42
C LEU A 58 -12.20 -3.45 3.66
N ILE A 59 -13.21 -2.57 3.59
CA ILE A 59 -14.24 -2.45 4.65
C ILE A 59 -14.97 -3.78 4.84
N ASP A 60 -15.37 -4.43 3.74
CA ASP A 60 -16.09 -5.70 3.76
C ASP A 60 -15.23 -6.82 4.36
N GLU A 61 -13.97 -6.97 3.92
CA GLU A 61 -13.03 -7.95 4.47
C GLU A 61 -12.82 -7.75 5.98
N LEU A 62 -12.57 -6.51 6.40
CA LEU A 62 -12.36 -6.19 7.81
C LEU A 62 -13.62 -6.46 8.67
N SER A 63 -14.81 -6.26 8.10
CA SER A 63 -16.07 -6.52 8.80
C SER A 63 -16.31 -8.01 9.09
N GLN A 64 -15.60 -8.91 8.40
CA GLN A 64 -15.63 -10.36 8.67
C GLN A 64 -14.61 -10.81 9.73
N LEU A 65 -13.70 -9.92 10.14
CA LEU A 65 -12.68 -10.22 11.14
C LEU A 65 -13.15 -9.82 12.55
N ARG A 66 -12.42 -10.31 13.55
CA ARG A 66 -12.60 -9.84 14.94
C ARG A 66 -11.99 -8.44 15.09
N THR A 67 -12.82 -7.43 14.91
CA THR A 67 -12.45 -6.01 15.01
C THR A 67 -12.47 -5.49 16.46
N PRO A 68 -11.79 -4.37 16.74
CA PRO A 68 -10.94 -3.58 15.83
C PRO A 68 -9.56 -4.23 15.57
N VAL A 69 -8.96 -4.02 14.40
CA VAL A 69 -7.63 -4.60 14.00
C VAL A 69 -6.51 -3.56 13.95
N ASP A 70 -5.25 -3.98 14.02
CA ASP A 70 -4.12 -3.13 13.60
C ASP A 70 -3.93 -3.27 12.09
N LEU A 71 -4.12 -2.18 11.34
CA LEU A 71 -4.19 -2.21 9.88
C LEU A 71 -2.96 -1.56 9.25
N VAL A 72 -2.22 -2.32 8.46
CA VAL A 72 -0.99 -1.87 7.79
C VAL A 72 -1.16 -1.91 6.28
N GLY A 73 -0.93 -0.77 5.63
CA GLY A 73 -0.99 -0.64 4.18
C GLY A 73 0.31 -0.11 3.60
N HIS A 74 0.64 -0.59 2.39
CA HIS A 74 1.73 -0.08 1.56
C HIS A 74 1.22 0.32 0.18
N ASP A 75 1.75 1.40 -0.38
CA ASP A 75 1.38 1.92 -1.70
C ASP A 75 -0.15 2.18 -1.75
N PHE A 76 -0.89 1.72 -2.77
CA PHE A 76 -2.35 1.82 -2.83
C PHE A 76 -3.04 1.14 -1.66
N GLY A 77 -2.47 0.06 -1.12
CA GLY A 77 -2.91 -0.54 0.14
C GLY A 77 -2.91 0.49 1.26
N GLY A 78 -1.87 1.31 1.37
CA GLY A 78 -1.80 2.43 2.31
C GLY A 78 -2.90 3.48 2.07
N GLY A 79 -3.26 3.70 0.81
CA GLY A 79 -4.37 4.58 0.43
C GLY A 79 -5.72 4.05 0.92
N TYR A 80 -5.98 2.75 0.72
CA TYR A 80 -7.20 2.09 1.19
C TYR A 80 -7.30 2.12 2.72
N VAL A 81 -6.18 1.88 3.41
CA VAL A 81 -6.10 1.96 4.88
C VAL A 81 -6.50 3.35 5.39
N LEU A 82 -6.03 4.42 4.75
CA LEU A 82 -6.40 5.79 5.11
C LEU A 82 -7.90 6.06 4.88
N GLU A 83 -8.44 5.65 3.74
CA GLU A 83 -9.87 5.79 3.47
C GLU A 83 -10.74 5.03 4.49
N VAL A 84 -10.33 3.81 4.88
CA VAL A 84 -10.98 3.03 5.94
C VAL A 84 -10.88 3.77 7.28
N ALA A 85 -9.70 4.24 7.67
CA ALA A 85 -9.51 4.97 8.93
C ALA A 85 -10.38 6.23 9.02
N MET A 86 -10.56 6.95 7.90
CA MET A 86 -11.41 8.14 7.82
C MET A 86 -12.92 7.84 7.77
N ALA A 87 -13.32 6.68 7.23
CA ALA A 87 -14.73 6.35 6.99
C ALA A 87 -15.33 5.40 8.04
N ARG A 88 -14.54 4.44 8.52
CA ARG A 88 -14.92 3.35 9.43
C ARG A 88 -13.87 3.15 10.54
N PRO A 89 -13.59 4.18 11.36
CA PRO A 89 -12.64 4.07 12.46
C PRO A 89 -13.05 3.03 13.52
N ASP A 90 -14.30 2.58 13.53
CA ASP A 90 -14.78 1.49 14.37
C ASP A 90 -14.11 0.14 14.06
N LEU A 91 -13.69 -0.10 12.81
CA LEU A 91 -13.05 -1.35 12.37
C LEU A 91 -11.57 -1.44 12.73
N VAL A 92 -10.94 -0.33 13.11
CA VAL A 92 -9.49 -0.20 13.22
C VAL A 92 -9.08 0.24 14.62
N ARG A 93 -8.11 -0.45 15.21
CA ARG A 93 -7.49 -0.10 16.49
C ARG A 93 -6.40 0.94 16.25
N SER A 94 -5.56 0.68 15.26
CA SER A 94 -4.51 1.58 14.77
C SER A 94 -4.28 1.37 13.28
N TRP A 95 -3.77 2.38 12.59
CA TRP A 95 -3.49 2.31 11.16
C TRP A 95 -2.04 2.72 10.84
N THR A 96 -1.48 2.10 9.80
CA THR A 96 -0.17 2.44 9.24
C THR A 96 -0.30 2.66 7.74
N SER A 97 0.18 3.80 7.24
CA SER A 97 0.17 4.11 5.80
C SER A 97 1.38 4.95 5.41
N ASP A 98 2.10 4.50 4.38
CA ASP A 98 3.28 5.17 3.83
C ASP A 98 2.96 6.10 2.64
N THR A 99 1.77 5.98 2.06
CA THR A 99 1.36 6.78 0.88
C THR A 99 0.62 8.07 1.22
N ILE A 100 0.56 8.44 2.51
CA ILE A 100 -0.25 9.58 2.99
C ILE A 100 0.11 10.92 2.33
N GLY A 101 1.34 11.06 1.81
CA GLY A 101 1.78 12.23 1.06
C GLY A 101 0.94 12.49 -0.19
N GLY A 102 0.30 11.45 -0.76
CA GLY A 102 -0.60 11.56 -1.90
C GLY A 102 -1.84 12.44 -1.66
N TYR A 103 -2.23 12.63 -0.39
CA TYR A 103 -3.40 13.43 0.00
C TYR A 103 -3.09 14.94 0.16
N GLU A 104 -1.87 15.36 -0.15
CA GLU A 104 -1.50 16.78 -0.16
C GLU A 104 -1.82 17.43 -1.52
N PRO A 105 -2.32 18.68 -1.54
CA PRO A 105 -2.67 19.36 -2.79
C PRO A 105 -1.52 19.52 -3.79
N ASP A 106 -0.28 19.48 -3.31
CA ASP A 106 0.93 19.70 -4.09
C ASP A 106 1.58 18.37 -4.53
N PHE A 107 0.92 17.23 -4.27
CA PHE A 107 1.38 15.92 -4.71
C PHE A 107 1.32 15.81 -6.23
N SER A 108 2.35 15.22 -6.82
CA SER A 108 2.32 14.79 -8.22
C SER A 108 2.63 13.31 -8.34
N TRP A 109 1.88 12.63 -9.21
CA TRP A 109 2.15 11.24 -9.58
C TRP A 109 3.54 11.11 -10.22
N HIS A 110 4.23 10.02 -9.93
CA HIS A 110 5.46 9.67 -10.64
C HIS A 110 5.18 9.32 -12.10
N GLU A 111 6.20 9.34 -12.96
CA GLU A 111 6.03 9.22 -14.40
C GLU A 111 5.35 7.92 -14.84
N ILE A 112 5.70 6.76 -14.23
CA ILE A 112 5.02 5.49 -14.52
C ILE A 112 3.50 5.57 -14.24
N ALA A 113 3.10 6.22 -13.15
CA ALA A 113 1.68 6.41 -12.81
C ALA A 113 0.97 7.31 -13.82
N LYS A 114 1.64 8.34 -14.35
CA LYS A 114 1.10 9.19 -15.43
C LYS A 114 0.95 8.41 -16.73
N THR A 115 1.92 7.55 -17.06
CA THR A 115 1.84 6.65 -18.22
C THR A 115 0.63 5.72 -18.10
N TRP A 116 0.43 5.07 -16.95
CA TRP A 116 -0.72 4.18 -16.75
C TRP A 116 -2.08 4.89 -16.76
N GLN A 117 -2.11 6.18 -16.43
CA GLN A 117 -3.31 7.02 -16.58
C GLN A 117 -3.65 7.35 -18.04
N THR A 118 -2.67 7.27 -18.96
CA THR A 118 -2.84 7.68 -20.35
C THR A 118 -3.40 6.53 -21.19
N PRO A 119 -4.52 6.72 -21.93
CA PRO A 119 -5.02 5.73 -22.88
C PRO A 119 -3.97 5.37 -23.93
N GLU A 120 -3.96 4.10 -24.35
CA GLU A 120 -3.01 3.49 -25.29
C GLU A 120 -1.60 3.33 -24.72
N ASP A 121 -1.02 4.40 -24.17
CA ASP A 121 0.32 4.37 -23.58
C ASP A 121 0.38 3.48 -22.34
N GLY A 122 -0.64 3.56 -21.48
CA GLY A 122 -0.76 2.72 -20.29
C GLY A 122 -0.89 1.24 -20.65
N GLU A 123 -1.74 0.90 -21.63
CA GLU A 123 -1.92 -0.46 -22.12
C GLU A 123 -0.60 -1.04 -22.64
N ARG A 124 0.14 -0.29 -23.49
CA ARG A 124 1.44 -0.74 -24.01
C ARG A 124 2.45 -0.95 -22.90
N HIS A 125 2.56 -0.01 -21.96
CA HIS A 125 3.52 -0.15 -20.86
C HIS A 125 3.17 -1.33 -19.93
N ILE A 126 1.88 -1.59 -19.68
CA ILE A 126 1.45 -2.74 -18.87
C ILE A 126 1.74 -4.07 -19.59
N GLU A 127 1.47 -4.13 -20.89
CA GLU A 127 1.82 -5.29 -21.70
C GLU A 127 3.32 -5.57 -21.63
N GLU A 128 4.17 -4.55 -21.80
CA GLU A 128 5.62 -4.66 -21.66
C GLU A 128 6.04 -5.11 -20.25
N THR A 129 5.45 -4.53 -19.20
CA THR A 129 5.79 -4.80 -17.79
C THR A 129 5.53 -6.27 -17.44
N PHE A 130 4.41 -6.83 -17.91
CA PHE A 130 4.01 -8.20 -17.62
C PHE A 130 4.24 -9.18 -18.78
N SER A 131 4.96 -8.77 -19.82
CA SER A 131 5.40 -9.65 -20.91
C SER A 131 6.45 -10.67 -20.45
N GLY A 132 6.67 -11.69 -21.26
CA GLY A 132 7.74 -12.66 -21.03
C GLY A 132 7.41 -13.70 -19.95
N ASP A 133 8.41 -14.50 -19.61
CA ASP A 133 8.27 -15.56 -18.62
C ASP A 133 8.39 -15.05 -17.17
N ALA A 134 8.35 -15.96 -16.20
CA ALA A 134 8.47 -15.61 -14.79
C ALA A 134 9.86 -15.01 -14.46
N ALA A 135 10.94 -15.49 -15.07
CA ALA A 135 12.30 -15.02 -14.79
C ALA A 135 12.51 -13.59 -15.32
N GLU A 136 11.98 -13.29 -16.50
CA GLU A 136 12.02 -11.93 -17.07
C GLU A 136 11.24 -10.93 -16.20
N ARG A 137 10.05 -11.33 -15.72
CA ARG A 137 9.26 -10.50 -14.79
C ARG A 137 9.94 -10.33 -13.43
N THR A 138 10.58 -11.36 -12.91
CA THR A 138 11.43 -11.27 -11.71
C THR A 138 12.54 -10.24 -11.89
N ALA A 139 13.25 -10.27 -13.02
CA ALA A 139 14.31 -9.31 -13.30
C ALA A 139 13.81 -7.86 -13.34
N ARG A 140 12.59 -7.63 -13.83
CA ARG A 140 11.93 -6.30 -13.77
C ARG A 140 11.59 -5.88 -12.34
N MET A 141 11.11 -6.79 -11.50
CA MET A 141 10.85 -6.48 -10.09
C MET A 141 12.15 -6.13 -9.34
N ILE A 142 13.25 -6.83 -9.64
CA ILE A 142 14.58 -6.51 -9.11
C ILE A 142 15.04 -5.12 -9.55
N SER A 143 14.85 -4.76 -10.83
CA SER A 143 15.21 -3.43 -11.31
C SER A 143 14.35 -2.31 -10.70
N TRP A 144 13.17 -2.65 -10.17
CA TRP A 144 12.31 -1.75 -9.40
C TRP A 144 12.61 -1.76 -7.90
N GLY A 145 13.67 -2.44 -7.46
CA GLY A 145 14.16 -2.43 -6.09
C GLY A 145 13.57 -3.50 -5.17
N ILE A 146 12.84 -4.48 -5.71
CA ILE A 146 12.34 -5.63 -4.95
C ILE A 146 13.42 -6.72 -4.92
N PRO A 147 14.00 -7.07 -3.75
CA PRO A 147 15.03 -8.10 -3.67
C PRO A 147 14.44 -9.51 -3.83
N GLU A 148 15.29 -10.49 -4.15
CA GLU A 148 14.96 -11.90 -4.00
C GLU A 148 14.90 -12.30 -2.51
N PRO A 149 14.06 -13.29 -2.13
CA PRO A 149 13.17 -14.10 -2.99
C PRO A 149 11.82 -13.43 -3.33
N ALA A 150 11.57 -12.21 -2.85
CA ALA A 150 10.27 -11.56 -2.98
C ALA A 150 9.95 -11.22 -4.45
N ALA A 151 10.94 -10.80 -5.24
CA ALA A 151 10.77 -10.52 -6.66
C ALA A 151 10.21 -11.73 -7.43
N GLY A 152 10.78 -12.91 -7.23
CA GLY A 152 10.29 -14.15 -7.85
C GLY A 152 8.86 -14.51 -7.43
N GLN A 153 8.56 -14.37 -6.14
CA GLN A 153 7.22 -14.66 -5.62
C GLN A 153 6.16 -13.68 -6.13
N VAL A 154 6.51 -12.40 -6.26
CA VAL A 154 5.63 -11.37 -6.85
C VAL A 154 5.38 -11.68 -8.32
N ALA A 155 6.43 -11.98 -9.09
CA ALA A 155 6.33 -12.25 -10.53
C ALA A 155 5.36 -13.40 -10.87
N LEU A 156 5.27 -14.43 -10.00
CA LEU A 156 4.34 -15.54 -10.17
C LEU A 156 2.86 -15.14 -10.07
N GLY A 157 2.55 -14.08 -9.31
CA GLY A 157 1.19 -13.57 -9.16
C GLY A 157 0.81 -12.44 -10.12
N GLN A 158 1.73 -12.05 -11.02
CA GLN A 158 1.49 -11.04 -12.04
C GLN A 158 0.83 -11.65 -13.29
N GLY A 159 0.07 -10.85 -14.02
CA GLY A 159 -0.55 -11.27 -15.27
C GLY A 159 -1.57 -10.27 -15.82
N PRO A 160 -2.30 -10.64 -16.87
CA PRO A 160 -3.24 -9.75 -17.56
C PRO A 160 -4.35 -9.20 -16.66
N GLU A 161 -4.79 -9.94 -15.64
CA GLU A 161 -5.80 -9.45 -14.69
C GLU A 161 -5.26 -8.30 -13.83
N MET A 162 -4.03 -8.43 -13.34
CA MET A 162 -3.36 -7.35 -12.61
C MET A 162 -3.16 -6.14 -13.52
N GLY A 163 -2.77 -6.34 -14.77
CA GLY A 163 -2.64 -5.25 -15.74
C GLY A 163 -3.95 -4.46 -15.93
N ARG A 164 -5.08 -5.15 -16.11
CA ARG A 164 -6.40 -4.50 -16.20
C ARG A 164 -6.76 -3.75 -14.93
N ALA A 165 -6.52 -4.36 -13.77
CA ALA A 165 -6.79 -3.73 -12.47
C ALA A 165 -5.95 -2.46 -12.26
N ILE A 166 -4.66 -2.47 -12.63
CA ILE A 166 -3.77 -1.31 -12.54
C ILE A 166 -4.29 -0.15 -13.38
N LEU A 167 -4.65 -0.40 -14.65
CA LEU A 167 -5.16 0.65 -15.53
C LEU A 167 -6.46 1.27 -15.00
N SER A 168 -7.42 0.45 -14.56
CA SER A 168 -8.66 0.94 -13.94
C SER A 168 -8.37 1.75 -12.67
N LEU A 169 -7.48 1.26 -11.82
CA LEU A 169 -7.15 1.88 -10.54
C LEU A 169 -6.53 3.26 -10.75
N TYR A 170 -5.43 3.36 -11.48
CA TYR A 170 -4.72 4.62 -11.68
C TYR A 170 -5.59 5.67 -12.38
N ARG A 171 -6.44 5.27 -13.35
CA ARG A 171 -7.37 6.17 -14.04
C ARG A 171 -8.51 6.66 -13.15
N SER A 172 -8.81 5.96 -12.06
CA SER A 172 -9.86 6.34 -11.11
C SER A 172 -9.42 7.36 -10.05
N VAL A 173 -8.11 7.62 -9.95
CA VAL A 173 -7.51 8.39 -8.84
C VAL A 173 -6.48 9.43 -9.34
N PRO A 174 -6.90 10.37 -10.20
CA PRO A 174 -6.07 11.52 -10.55
C PRO A 174 -5.75 12.39 -9.32
N GLU A 175 -4.73 13.25 -9.43
CA GLU A 175 -4.22 14.10 -8.33
C GLU A 175 -5.33 14.94 -7.67
N ASN A 176 -6.26 15.49 -8.46
CA ASN A 176 -7.39 16.27 -7.94
C ASN A 176 -8.35 15.43 -7.09
N THR A 177 -8.55 14.15 -7.43
CA THR A 177 -9.34 13.23 -6.60
C THR A 177 -8.67 13.04 -5.25
N LEU A 178 -7.37 12.77 -5.20
CA LEU A 178 -6.62 12.63 -3.95
C LEU A 178 -6.60 13.91 -3.12
N ALA A 179 -6.41 15.07 -3.75
CA ALA A 179 -6.43 16.36 -3.08
C ALA A 179 -7.81 16.65 -2.44
N GLU A 180 -8.91 16.33 -3.14
CA GLU A 180 -10.26 16.47 -2.58
C GLU A 180 -10.46 15.52 -1.39
N ARG A 181 -10.04 14.26 -1.51
CA ARG A 181 -10.07 13.29 -0.40
C ARG A 181 -9.26 13.78 0.79
N GLY A 182 -8.11 14.38 0.52
CA GLY A 182 -7.19 14.92 1.51
C GLY A 182 -7.83 15.96 2.43
N ARG A 183 -8.93 16.60 2.04
CA ARG A 183 -9.70 17.48 2.94
C ARG A 183 -10.26 16.75 4.15
N ARG A 184 -10.53 15.46 4.03
CA ARG A 184 -11.02 14.60 5.13
C ARG A 184 -9.92 13.99 5.97
N LEU A 185 -8.64 14.18 5.62
CA LEU A 185 -7.51 13.58 6.32
C LEU A 185 -7.51 13.74 7.85
N PRO A 186 -7.97 14.88 8.43
CA PRO A 186 -8.11 15.01 9.88
C PRO A 186 -9.03 13.97 10.56
N ALA A 187 -9.96 13.36 9.83
CA ALA A 187 -10.83 12.31 10.36
C ALA A 187 -10.06 11.03 10.75
N ALA A 188 -8.89 10.79 10.13
CA ALA A 188 -8.05 9.64 10.47
C ALA A 188 -7.50 9.70 11.92
N ALA A 189 -7.48 10.89 12.53
CA ALA A 189 -7.06 11.10 13.92
C ALA A 189 -8.01 10.45 14.95
N ALA A 190 -9.16 9.93 14.51
CA ALA A 190 -10.07 9.15 15.36
C ALA A 190 -9.41 7.87 15.91
N ARG A 191 -8.35 7.37 15.26
CA ARG A 191 -7.53 6.24 15.71
C ARG A 191 -6.03 6.57 15.60
N PRO A 192 -5.19 6.00 16.48
CA PRO A 192 -3.74 6.15 16.37
C PRO A 192 -3.21 5.77 14.98
N GLY A 193 -2.43 6.66 14.40
CA GLY A 193 -1.82 6.49 13.07
C GLY A 193 -0.30 6.47 13.11
N LEU A 194 0.30 5.65 12.26
CA LEU A 194 1.73 5.59 11.98
C LEU A 194 1.99 5.86 10.49
N VAL A 195 2.99 6.70 10.21
CA VAL A 195 3.43 7.02 8.85
C VAL A 195 4.91 6.68 8.72
N PRO A 196 5.27 5.55 8.09
CA PRO A 196 6.63 5.27 7.68
C PRO A 196 7.05 6.26 6.59
N VAL A 197 8.09 7.06 6.85
CA VAL A 197 8.63 8.03 5.90
C VAL A 197 9.95 7.49 5.38
N ALA A 198 9.88 6.63 4.36
CA ALA A 198 11.05 6.15 3.62
C ALA A 198 11.68 7.32 2.83
N THR A 199 12.82 7.84 3.29
CA THR A 199 13.34 9.14 2.82
C THR A 199 13.76 9.14 1.36
N ASP A 200 14.08 7.97 0.82
CA ASP A 200 14.57 7.78 -0.55
C ASP A 200 13.45 7.27 -1.47
N ASP A 201 12.22 7.13 -0.96
CA ASP A 201 11.05 6.87 -1.80
C ASP A 201 10.65 8.15 -2.54
N LEU A 202 10.68 8.10 -3.87
CA LEU A 202 10.32 9.21 -4.75
C LEU A 202 8.90 9.09 -5.33
N THR A 203 8.13 8.09 -4.92
CA THR A 203 6.82 7.76 -5.51
C THR A 203 5.63 8.20 -4.64
N ALA A 204 5.77 8.20 -3.31
CA ALA A 204 4.72 8.53 -2.35
C ALA A 204 4.72 10.02 -1.89
N GLY A 205 5.11 10.94 -2.76
CA GLY A 205 5.30 12.37 -2.46
C GLY A 205 6.58 12.67 -1.68
N SER A 206 6.95 13.94 -1.50
CA SER A 206 8.18 14.28 -0.79
C SER A 206 8.09 14.02 0.72
N VAL A 207 9.25 13.88 1.39
CA VAL A 207 9.35 13.80 2.86
C VAL A 207 8.54 14.92 3.54
N ALA A 208 8.64 16.15 3.03
CA ALA A 208 7.90 17.29 3.55
C ALA A 208 6.37 17.12 3.42
N LEU A 209 5.89 16.60 2.29
CA LEU A 209 4.47 16.32 2.08
C LEU A 209 3.97 15.23 3.04
N ARG A 210 4.72 14.13 3.21
CA ARG A 210 4.35 13.05 4.12
C ARG A 210 4.27 13.51 5.57
N HIS A 211 5.21 14.32 6.05
CA HIS A 211 5.12 14.91 7.39
C HIS A 211 3.98 15.92 7.54
N ARG A 212 3.70 16.72 6.52
CA ARG A 212 2.54 17.64 6.52
C ARG A 212 1.25 16.86 6.64
N ALA A 213 1.08 15.80 5.83
CA ALA A 213 -0.09 14.95 5.84
C ALA A 213 -0.23 14.19 7.16
N ALA A 214 0.87 13.63 7.70
CA ALA A 214 0.89 12.98 9.00
C ALA A 214 0.41 13.90 10.13
N ARG A 215 0.88 15.15 10.16
CA ARG A 215 0.40 16.16 11.14
C ARG A 215 -1.08 16.46 10.97
N ARG A 216 -1.57 16.59 9.74
CA ARG A 216 -3.01 16.81 9.47
C ARG A 216 -3.86 15.63 9.90
N ALA A 217 -3.34 14.40 9.78
CA ALA A 217 -4.00 13.17 10.21
C ALA A 217 -3.87 12.87 11.72
N GLY A 218 -3.13 13.68 12.48
CA GLY A 218 -2.84 13.40 13.89
C GLY A 218 -1.97 12.14 14.10
N ALA A 219 -1.15 11.78 13.12
CA ALA A 219 -0.38 10.55 13.10
C ALA A 219 1.10 10.75 13.49
N ARG A 220 1.71 9.70 14.03
CA ARG A 220 3.16 9.64 14.28
C ARG A 220 3.88 9.35 12.97
N ALA A 221 4.75 10.24 12.53
CA ALA A 221 5.69 9.96 11.44
C ALA A 221 7.00 9.38 11.99
N VAL A 222 7.56 8.38 11.30
CA VAL A 222 8.87 7.79 11.62
C VAL A 222 9.71 7.75 10.36
N ASP A 223 10.85 8.42 10.39
CA ASP A 223 11.76 8.47 9.26
C ASP A 223 12.55 7.15 9.17
N LEU A 224 12.49 6.57 7.98
CA LEU A 224 13.25 5.40 7.59
C LEU A 224 14.37 5.85 6.66
N ASP A 225 15.34 6.58 7.24
CA ASP A 225 16.50 7.14 6.53
C ASP A 225 17.18 6.10 5.63
N GLY A 226 17.37 6.45 4.36
CA GLY A 226 18.01 5.64 3.33
C GLY A 226 17.16 4.50 2.78
N LEU A 227 15.92 4.31 3.27
CA LEU A 227 14.99 3.35 2.69
C LEU A 227 14.16 4.01 1.59
N GLY A 228 13.92 3.25 0.54
CA GLY A 228 13.04 3.58 -0.57
C GLY A 228 11.65 2.97 -0.43
N HIS A 229 10.93 2.91 -1.55
CA HIS A 229 9.52 2.49 -1.60
C HIS A 229 9.26 1.14 -0.92
N TRP A 230 10.13 0.16 -1.14
CA TRP A 230 10.03 -1.18 -0.57
C TRP A 230 10.69 -1.31 0.82
N TRP A 231 10.43 -0.36 1.72
CA TRP A 231 11.06 -0.29 3.06
C TRP A 231 10.96 -1.61 3.84
N MET A 232 9.83 -2.30 3.74
CA MET A 232 9.59 -3.61 4.39
C MET A 232 10.45 -4.75 3.85
N LEU A 233 11.03 -4.59 2.66
CA LEU A 233 11.94 -5.55 2.04
C LEU A 233 13.40 -5.14 2.20
N GLN A 234 13.69 -3.84 2.23
CA GLN A 234 15.06 -3.31 2.29
C GLN A 234 15.69 -3.41 3.69
N ASP A 235 14.92 -3.10 4.74
CA ASP A 235 15.33 -3.35 6.14
C ASP A 235 14.13 -3.89 6.93
N PRO A 236 13.82 -5.20 6.76
CA PRO A 236 12.66 -5.82 7.40
C PRO A 236 12.72 -5.76 8.93
N ALA A 237 13.93 -5.83 9.51
CA ALA A 237 14.11 -5.81 10.96
C ALA A 237 13.83 -4.43 11.55
N ARG A 238 14.31 -3.34 10.92
CA ARG A 238 13.98 -1.96 11.32
C ARG A 238 12.49 -1.69 11.16
N SER A 239 11.91 -2.18 10.07
CA SER A 239 10.48 -2.08 9.76
C SER A 239 9.60 -2.76 10.81
N ALA A 240 9.94 -3.99 11.19
CA ALA A 240 9.24 -4.76 12.21
C ALA A 240 9.36 -4.11 13.60
N ARG A 241 10.54 -3.59 13.95
CA ARG A 241 10.74 -2.84 15.20
C ARG A 241 9.87 -1.58 15.25
N MET A 242 9.85 -0.78 14.18
CA MET A 242 9.01 0.41 14.08
C MET A 242 7.52 0.08 14.33
N LEU A 243 7.02 -0.97 13.67
CA LEU A 243 5.63 -1.41 13.84
C LEU A 243 5.37 -1.89 15.28
N SER A 244 6.26 -2.72 15.82
CA SER A 244 6.15 -3.26 17.17
C SER A 244 6.18 -2.17 18.25
N ASP A 245 7.10 -1.22 18.14
CA ASP A 245 7.23 -0.09 19.06
C ASP A 245 5.99 0.80 19.03
N PHE A 246 5.42 1.00 17.84
CA PHE A 246 4.16 1.72 17.70
C PHE A 246 3.03 1.00 18.43
N TRP A 247 2.80 -0.29 18.14
CA TRP A 247 1.71 -1.05 18.77
C TRP A 247 1.86 -1.21 20.29
N ASN A 248 3.09 -1.31 20.80
CA ASN A 248 3.39 -1.39 22.23
C ASN A 248 3.14 -0.06 22.96
N SER A 249 3.05 1.06 22.22
CA SER A 249 2.77 2.39 22.78
C SER A 249 1.28 2.74 22.86
N LEU A 250 0.39 1.84 22.39
CA LEU A 250 -1.07 2.06 22.30
C LEU A 250 -1.83 1.55 23.53
#